data_AF-A0A9X8HC12-F1
#
_entry.id   AF-A0A9X8HC12-F1
#
_cell.length_a   1.000
_cell.length_b   1.000
_cell.length_c   1.000
_cell.angle_alpha   90.00
_cell.angle_beta   90.00
_cell.angle_gamma   90.00
#
_symmetry.space_group_name_H-M   'P 1'
#
loop_
_entity.id
_entity.type
_entity.pdbx_description
1 polymer ?
#
loop_
_entity_poly.entity_id
_entity_poly.type
_entity_poly.pdbx_seq_one_letter_code
_entity_poly.pdbx_strand_id
1 'polypeptide(L)'
;LYHEILKRLDDSNDLVRKAACATYITFLRAAPRSHFRGTIIEYSMDALFVHLDDSDPDVQAAVYQVLKETFAVDPDMLTKKATDHRSRHRSPYYCDKLLEL
;
A
#
# COMPACT_ATOMS: atom_id res chain seq x y z
N LEU A 1 -16.07 0.35 1.16
CA LEU A 1 -15.41 0.26 -0.16
C LEU A 1 -13.94 -0.12 -0.06
N TYR A 2 -13.12 0.60 0.74
CA TYR A 2 -11.67 0.32 0.86
C TYR A 2 -11.35 -1.17 1.12
N HIS A 3 -12.08 -1.83 2.02
CA HIS A 3 -11.85 -3.25 2.31
C HIS A 3 -12.11 -4.19 1.11
N GLU A 4 -13.13 -3.92 0.29
CA GLU A 4 -13.43 -4.75 -0.88
C GLU A 4 -12.36 -4.59 -1.97
N ILE A 5 -11.78 -3.40 -2.10
CA ILE A 5 -10.66 -3.17 -3.01
C ILE A 5 -9.42 -3.93 -2.52
N LEU A 6 -9.10 -3.84 -1.22
CA LEU A 6 -7.92 -4.51 -0.65
C LEU A 6 -8.01 -6.04 -0.76
N LYS A 7 -9.20 -6.63 -0.58
CA LYS A 7 -9.44 -8.07 -0.80
C LYS A 7 -9.13 -8.55 -2.23
N ARG A 8 -9.01 -7.65 -3.22
CA ARG A 8 -8.60 -8.03 -4.58
C ARG A 8 -7.09 -8.20 -4.73
N LEU A 9 -6.30 -7.81 -3.73
CA LEU A 9 -4.86 -8.07 -3.71
C LEU A 9 -4.53 -9.55 -3.42
N ASP A 10 -5.47 -10.31 -2.87
CA ASP A 10 -5.38 -11.77 -2.66
C ASP A 10 -5.76 -12.60 -3.91
N ASP A 11 -6.11 -11.94 -5.03
CA ASP A 11 -6.52 -12.63 -6.25
C ASP A 11 -5.34 -13.38 -6.91
N SER A 12 -5.59 -14.54 -7.50
CA SER A 12 -4.53 -15.31 -8.17
C SER A 12 -4.06 -14.70 -9.49
N ASN A 13 -4.78 -13.71 -10.02
CA ASN A 13 -4.46 -13.03 -11.27
C ASN A 13 -3.78 -11.67 -11.03
N ASP A 14 -2.55 -11.52 -11.48
CA ASP A 14 -1.76 -10.29 -11.36
C ASP A 14 -2.44 -9.07 -11.97
N LEU A 15 -3.23 -9.24 -13.03
CA LEU A 15 -3.98 -8.13 -13.63
C LEU A 15 -5.06 -7.60 -12.67
N VAL A 16 -5.73 -8.50 -11.93
CA VAL A 16 -6.73 -8.11 -10.92
C VAL A 16 -6.05 -7.40 -9.77
N ARG A 17 -4.93 -7.92 -9.28
CA ARG A 17 -4.15 -7.30 -8.20
C ARG A 17 -3.65 -5.91 -8.59
N LYS A 18 -3.10 -5.75 -9.80
CA LYS A 18 -2.66 -4.43 -10.32
C LYS A 18 -3.83 -3.47 -10.53
N ALA A 19 -4.97 -3.94 -11.03
CA ALA A 19 -6.17 -3.12 -11.18
C ALA A 19 -6.71 -2.67 -9.82
N ALA A 20 -6.61 -3.50 -8.78
CA ALA A 20 -6.97 -3.14 -7.41
C ALA A 20 -6.07 -2.00 -6.87
N CYS A 21 -4.75 -2.07 -7.09
CA CYS A 21 -3.84 -0.97 -6.74
C CYS A 21 -4.23 0.35 -7.41
N ALA A 22 -4.44 0.35 -8.73
CA ALA A 22 -4.85 1.55 -9.47
C ALA A 22 -6.20 2.11 -8.99
N THR A 23 -7.15 1.21 -8.68
CA THR A 23 -8.46 1.57 -8.13
C THR A 23 -8.31 2.19 -6.74
N TYR A 24 -7.43 1.64 -5.90
CA TYR A 24 -7.19 2.15 -4.55
C TYR A 24 -6.58 3.56 -4.57
N ILE A 25 -5.64 3.83 -5.48
CA ILE A 25 -5.10 5.18 -5.71
C ILE A 25 -6.22 6.16 -6.08
N THR A 26 -7.09 5.77 -7.03
CA THR A 26 -8.23 6.58 -7.45
C THR A 26 -9.19 6.83 -6.29
N PHE A 27 -9.44 5.81 -5.46
CA PHE A 27 -10.26 5.91 -4.25
C PHE A 27 -9.69 6.92 -3.25
N LEU A 28 -8.39 6.88 -2.96
CA LEU A 28 -7.73 7.85 -2.06
C LEU A 28 -7.79 9.30 -2.59
N ARG A 29 -7.85 9.47 -3.90
CA ARG A 29 -7.93 10.79 -4.55
C ARG A 29 -9.37 11.31 -4.69
N ALA A 30 -10.37 10.46 -4.54
CA ALA A 30 -11.77 10.80 -4.74
C ALA A 30 -12.39 11.62 -3.60
N ALA A 31 -11.71 11.76 -2.46
CA ALA A 31 -12.17 12.52 -1.31
C ALA A 31 -11.01 13.24 -0.59
N PRO A 32 -11.28 14.23 0.28
CA PRO A 32 -10.26 14.85 1.12
C PRO A 32 -9.47 13.81 1.91
N ARG A 33 -8.14 13.93 1.91
CA ARG A 33 -7.23 12.96 2.54
C ARG A 33 -7.50 12.74 4.03
N SER A 34 -8.00 13.77 4.72
CA SER A 34 -8.41 13.70 6.12
C SER A 34 -9.47 12.63 6.40
N HIS A 35 -10.30 12.28 5.41
CA HIS A 35 -11.35 11.26 5.56
C HIS A 35 -10.80 9.84 5.69
N PHE A 36 -9.55 9.62 5.29
CA PHE A 36 -8.92 8.30 5.34
C PHE A 36 -8.03 8.10 6.57
N ARG A 37 -7.80 9.13 7.40
CA ARG A 37 -6.92 9.03 8.58
C ARG A 37 -7.45 8.05 9.63
N GLY A 38 -6.57 7.64 10.55
CA GLY A 38 -6.89 6.72 11.63
C GLY A 38 -6.99 5.27 11.14
N THR A 39 -7.99 4.54 11.62
CA THR A 39 -8.12 3.09 11.40
C THR A 39 -8.18 2.69 9.92
N ILE A 40 -8.73 3.55 9.05
CA ILE A 40 -8.84 3.24 7.61
C ILE A 40 -7.45 3.14 6.98
N ILE A 41 -6.61 4.16 7.12
CA ILE A 41 -5.27 4.15 6.53
C ILE A 41 -4.36 3.14 7.23
N GLU A 42 -4.50 2.96 8.54
CA GLU A 42 -3.71 1.98 9.29
C GLU A 42 -3.95 0.56 8.76
N TYR A 43 -5.22 0.13 8.70
CA TYR A 43 -5.60 -1.17 8.15
C TYR A 43 -5.16 -1.33 6.69
N SER A 44 -5.30 -0.27 5.91
CA SER A 44 -4.97 -0.31 4.49
C SER A 44 -3.47 -0.47 4.27
N MET A 45 -2.65 0.25 5.03
CA MET A 45 -1.21 0.08 5.00
C MET A 45 -0.80 -1.32 5.49
N ASP A 46 -1.43 -1.88 6.54
CA ASP A 46 -1.14 -3.25 6.99
C ASP A 46 -1.33 -4.27 5.86
N ALA A 47 -2.45 -4.20 5.14
CA ALA A 47 -2.70 -5.04 3.97
C ALA A 47 -1.67 -4.77 2.86
N LEU A 48 -1.43 -3.51 2.51
CA LEU A 48 -0.51 -3.13 1.44
C LEU A 48 0.93 -3.57 1.72
N PHE A 49 1.43 -3.46 2.95
CA PHE A 49 2.79 -3.90 3.29
C PHE A 49 2.95 -5.42 3.15
N VAL A 50 1.92 -6.22 3.40
CA VAL A 50 1.95 -7.67 3.12
C VAL A 50 2.18 -7.91 1.62
N HIS A 51 1.46 -7.20 0.76
CA HIS A 51 1.59 -7.35 -0.70
C HIS A 51 2.78 -6.59 -1.30
N LEU A 52 3.46 -5.75 -0.52
CA LEU A 52 4.70 -5.10 -0.98
C LEU A 52 5.84 -6.11 -1.10
N ASP A 53 5.75 -7.25 -0.40
CA ASP A 53 6.69 -8.37 -0.46
C ASP A 53 6.24 -9.47 -1.45
N ASP A 54 5.41 -9.11 -2.45
CA ASP A 54 4.94 -10.05 -3.47
C ASP A 54 6.09 -10.72 -4.25
N SER A 55 5.86 -11.92 -4.78
CA SER A 55 6.84 -12.56 -5.67
C SER A 55 6.92 -11.91 -7.05
N ASP A 56 5.84 -11.29 -7.51
CA ASP A 56 5.78 -10.61 -8.80
C ASP A 56 6.27 -9.14 -8.66
N PRO A 57 7.33 -8.74 -9.37
CA PRO A 57 7.91 -7.40 -9.24
C PRO A 57 6.99 -6.28 -9.77
N ASP A 58 6.11 -6.56 -10.73
CA ASP A 58 5.14 -5.57 -11.22
C ASP A 58 4.04 -5.33 -10.19
N VAL A 59 3.61 -6.37 -9.48
CA VAL A 59 2.67 -6.25 -8.36
C VAL A 59 3.31 -5.48 -7.21
N GLN A 60 4.55 -5.79 -6.85
CA GLN A 60 5.30 -5.01 -5.83
C GLN A 60 5.37 -3.52 -6.22
N ALA A 61 5.72 -3.23 -7.47
CA ALA A 61 5.80 -1.85 -7.97
C ALA A 61 4.43 -1.14 -7.91
N ALA A 62 3.34 -1.84 -8.25
CA ALA A 62 1.99 -1.29 -8.16
C ALA A 62 1.58 -0.99 -6.71
N VAL A 63 1.85 -1.90 -5.78
CA VAL A 63 1.59 -1.72 -4.34
C VAL A 63 2.42 -0.57 -3.78
N TYR A 64 3.69 -0.45 -4.17
CA TYR A 64 4.55 0.67 -3.80
C TYR A 64 3.95 2.01 -4.24
N GLN A 65 3.39 2.12 -5.45
CA GLN A 65 2.70 3.35 -5.88
C GLN A 65 1.49 3.68 -4.99
N VAL A 66 0.75 2.68 -4.51
CA VAL A 66 -0.35 2.92 -3.56
C VAL A 66 0.19 3.47 -2.24
N LEU A 67 1.24 2.86 -1.68
CA LEU A 67 1.87 3.30 -0.43
C LEU A 67 2.47 4.72 -0.54
N LYS A 68 2.95 5.14 -1.71
CA LYS A 68 3.33 6.54 -1.93
C LYS A 68 2.15 7.50 -1.79
N GLU A 69 0.96 7.12 -2.25
CA GLU A 69 -0.23 7.97 -2.12
C GLU A 69 -0.71 8.06 -0.67
N THR A 70 -0.49 7.02 0.14
CA THR A 70 -0.86 7.04 1.56
C THR A 70 0.03 7.95 2.40
N PHE A 71 1.26 8.28 1.93
CA PHE A 71 2.12 9.29 2.56
C PHE A 71 1.40 10.62 2.78
N ALA A 72 0.58 11.02 1.81
CA ALA A 72 -0.16 12.28 1.89
C ALA A 72 -1.35 12.24 2.85
N VAL A 73 -1.73 11.06 3.33
CA VAL A 73 -2.79 10.85 4.33
C VAL A 73 -2.18 10.84 5.73
N ASP A 74 -1.15 10.02 5.94
CA ASP A 74 -0.48 9.85 7.23
C ASP A 74 1.00 9.43 7.06
N PRO A 75 1.94 10.39 6.96
CA PRO A 75 3.36 10.10 6.70
C PRO A 75 4.05 9.40 7.88
N ASP A 76 3.66 9.73 9.12
CA ASP A 76 4.23 9.13 10.32
C ASP A 76 3.88 7.64 10.41
N MET A 77 2.62 7.30 10.12
CA MET A 77 2.18 5.90 10.07
C MET A 77 2.89 5.13 8.95
N LEU A 78 3.07 5.72 7.77
CA LEU A 78 3.79 5.09 6.67
C LEU A 78 5.23 4.78 7.07
N THR A 79 5.91 5.75 7.67
CA THR A 79 7.31 5.66 8.11
C THR A 79 7.48 4.55 9.15
N LYS A 80 6.57 4.52 10.15
CA LYS A 80 6.56 3.47 11.17
C LYS A 80 6.41 2.09 10.54
N LYS A 81 5.39 1.88 9.70
CA LYS A 81 5.13 0.57 9.07
C LYS A 81 6.25 0.17 8.11
N ALA A 82 6.80 1.09 7.32
CA ALA A 82 7.96 0.82 6.47
C ALA A 82 9.16 0.34 7.29
N THR A 83 9.42 0.98 8.43
CA THR A 83 10.49 0.57 9.37
C THR A 83 10.24 -0.83 9.94
N ASP A 84 9.02 -1.10 10.41
CA ASP A 84 8.64 -2.37 11.04
C ASP A 84 8.71 -3.55 10.05
N HIS A 85 8.39 -3.30 8.78
CA HIS A 85 8.38 -4.32 7.73
C HIS A 85 9.73 -4.52 7.04
N ARG A 86 10.62 -3.53 7.07
CA ARG A 86 11.93 -3.53 6.41
C ARG A 86 12.76 -4.80 6.66
N SER A 87 12.80 -5.28 7.91
CA SER A 87 13.59 -6.46 8.30
C SER A 87 12.91 -7.80 8.02
N ARG A 88 11.61 -7.78 7.71
CA ARG A 88 10.76 -8.97 7.55
C ARG A 88 10.55 -9.35 6.09
N HIS A 89 10.64 -8.39 5.19
CA HIS A 89 10.47 -8.60 3.76
C HIS A 89 11.68 -9.33 3.16
N ARG A 90 11.45 -10.07 2.07
CA ARG A 90 12.51 -10.72 1.29
C ARG A 90 13.50 -9.70 0.73
N SER A 91 13.01 -8.51 0.39
CA SER A 91 13.82 -7.38 -0.05
C SER A 91 13.42 -6.11 0.69
N PRO A 92 14.38 -5.38 1.31
CA PRO A 92 14.08 -4.10 1.96
C PRO A 92 13.92 -2.94 0.95
N TYR A 93 14.15 -3.17 -0.35
CA TYR A 93 14.29 -2.12 -1.37
C TYR A 93 13.13 -1.11 -1.38
N TYR A 94 11.89 -1.58 -1.44
CA TYR A 94 10.74 -0.65 -1.45
C TYR A 94 10.47 -0.02 -0.08
N CYS A 95 10.76 -0.71 1.02
CA CYS A 95 10.69 -0.09 2.35
C CYS A 95 11.69 1.06 2.48
N ASP A 96 12.93 0.87 2.01
CA ASP A 96 13.96 1.91 1.96
C ASP A 96 13.49 3.10 1.10
N LYS A 97 12.90 2.82 -0.07
CA LYS A 97 12.34 3.86 -0.96
C LYS A 97 11.13 4.60 -0.37
N LEU A 98 10.39 4.00 0.56
CA LEU A 98 9.30 4.69 1.28
C LEU A 98 9.85 5.57 2.41
N LEU A 99 10.94 5.16 3.05
CA LEU A 99 11.62 5.93 4.11
C LEU A 99 12.39 7.15 3.57
N GLU A 100 12.66 7.19 2.25
CA GLU A 100 13.29 8.32 1.54
C GLU A 100 12.29 9.37 1.03
N LEU A 101 10.97 9.18 1.20
CA LEU A 101 9.93 10.11 0.75
C LEU A 101 9.85 11.37 1.63
#